data_AF-A0A8J3WIA5-F1
#
_entry.id   AF-A0A8J3WIA5-F1
#
_cell.length_a   1.000
_cell.length_b   1.000
_cell.length_c   1.000
_cell.angle_alpha   90.00
_cell.angle_beta   90.00
_cell.angle_gamma   90.00
#
_symmetry.space_group_name_H-M   'P 1'
#
loop_
_entity.id
_entity.type
_entity.pdbx_description
1 polymer ?
#
loop_
_entity_poly.entity_id
_entity_poly.type
_entity_poly.pdbx_seq_one_letter_code
_entity_poly.pdbx_strand_id
1 'polypeptide(L)'
;MDEPRHLVLAGVLLSALLVLPGCAPAVRTSSGASGPSGGPLPSGGPGPSGKPVAGAPVPPGLDRLIDRDGVIRIRRPLPDGSRLLALGLGTDGTVLGASEVVDPPGIGALHHGVWRAGPGEREARLLRDTGKPWSLWRMATGAGGHLWPWGERLRCLDRSGRQPVRSLPGWTGRTLFFSGRVLVWEAEGGRLMTARGCADVPRLLPVRGTLVAFSHPHAFVLREGPLLQVDVRTGGSTAVRGLPASAARVEPFDAGPGLLAFVHRDALRVVDRRTGRPYAPVGNLPRRGAADFGAGLSVGTRIVVYSARHIDRDVSESLVYDPRTGRTVALPGEALAAGDRLLWRDGDHYLLARVRP
;
A
#
# COMPACT_ATOMS: atom_id res chain seq x y z
N MET A 1 13.55 -35.27 -42.79
CA MET A 1 12.43 -34.37 -43.15
C MET A 1 11.58 -34.30 -41.91
N ASP A 2 11.97 -33.38 -41.05
CA ASP A 2 11.48 -33.22 -39.68
C ASP A 2 10.52 -32.04 -39.62
N GLU A 3 9.35 -32.27 -39.04
CA GLU A 3 8.50 -31.23 -38.48
C GLU A 3 8.27 -31.55 -37.01
N PRO A 4 8.60 -30.65 -36.08
CA PRO A 4 8.08 -30.72 -34.73
C PRO A 4 7.07 -29.61 -34.45
N ARG A 5 5.99 -30.04 -33.80
CA ARG A 5 4.92 -29.25 -33.20
C ARG A 5 5.47 -28.23 -32.21
N HIS A 6 5.13 -26.94 -32.38
CA HIS A 6 5.41 -25.91 -31.39
C HIS A 6 4.34 -25.89 -30.27
N LEU A 7 4.75 -26.29 -29.08
CA LEU A 7 4.06 -26.09 -27.82
C LEU A 7 4.33 -24.65 -27.33
N VAL A 8 3.32 -23.80 -27.26
CA VAL A 8 3.42 -22.46 -26.65
C VAL A 8 3.14 -22.60 -25.15
N LEU A 9 4.22 -22.71 -24.36
CA LEU A 9 4.17 -22.67 -22.89
C LEU A 9 4.01 -21.21 -22.41
N ALA A 10 2.97 -20.99 -21.62
CA ALA A 10 2.69 -19.73 -20.95
C ALA A 10 3.77 -19.42 -19.89
N GLY A 11 4.44 -18.28 -20.04
CA GLY A 11 5.43 -17.79 -19.10
C GLY A 11 4.78 -17.25 -17.82
N VAL A 12 4.84 -18.06 -16.76
CA VAL A 12 4.76 -17.62 -15.37
C VAL A 12 6.20 -17.25 -14.96
N LEU A 13 6.56 -15.96 -15.01
CA LEU A 13 7.84 -15.51 -14.48
C LEU A 13 7.69 -15.19 -13.00
N LEU A 14 8.01 -16.24 -12.26
CA LEU A 14 8.26 -16.33 -10.84
C LEU A 14 9.45 -15.43 -10.46
N SER A 15 9.23 -14.35 -9.71
CA SER A 15 10.30 -13.78 -8.86
C SER A 15 10.36 -14.60 -7.57
N ALA A 16 10.92 -15.81 -7.67
CA ALA A 16 11.37 -16.57 -6.51
C ALA A 16 12.84 -16.23 -6.27
N LEU A 17 13.14 -15.56 -5.16
CA LEU A 17 14.51 -15.54 -4.62
C LEU A 17 14.87 -16.96 -4.20
N LEU A 18 15.71 -17.60 -5.00
CA LEU A 18 16.54 -18.74 -4.59
C LEU A 18 17.82 -18.16 -3.97
N VAL A 19 18.04 -18.38 -2.67
CA VAL A 19 19.38 -18.29 -2.07
C VAL A 19 19.58 -19.55 -1.22
N LEU A 20 20.56 -20.36 -1.64
CA LEU A 20 21.02 -21.57 -0.96
C LEU A 20 21.87 -21.23 0.29
N PRO A 21 21.98 -22.16 1.27
CA PRO A 21 22.64 -21.92 2.54
C PRO A 21 24.16 -22.10 2.43
N GLY A 22 24.93 -21.14 2.94
CA GLY A 22 26.40 -21.24 2.93
C GLY A 22 27.08 -20.30 3.92
N CYS A 23 27.71 -20.92 4.92
CA CYS A 23 28.82 -20.44 5.74
C CYS A 23 28.63 -19.16 6.60
N ALA A 24 28.36 -19.40 7.88
CA ALA A 24 28.68 -18.48 8.96
C ALA A 24 30.20 -18.35 9.16
N PRO A 25 30.71 -17.17 9.55
CA PRO A 25 31.87 -17.08 10.40
C PRO A 25 31.45 -16.76 11.84
N ALA A 26 31.97 -17.58 12.76
CA ALA A 26 31.94 -17.34 14.19
C ALA A 26 32.72 -16.06 14.54
N VAL A 27 32.13 -15.14 15.29
CA VAL A 27 32.90 -14.17 16.07
C VAL A 27 32.37 -14.07 17.50
N ARG A 28 33.31 -14.38 18.38
CA ARG A 28 33.44 -14.32 19.82
C ARG A 28 32.49 -13.39 20.60
N THR A 29 31.93 -14.01 21.62
CA THR A 29 31.50 -13.44 22.89
C THR A 29 32.53 -12.49 23.50
N SER A 30 32.11 -11.32 23.94
CA SER A 30 32.66 -10.69 25.14
C SER A 30 31.52 -10.17 26.01
N SER A 31 31.57 -10.62 27.25
CA SER A 31 30.69 -10.33 28.37
C SER A 31 31.03 -8.98 29.00
N GLY A 32 30.01 -8.17 29.28
CA GLY A 32 30.14 -6.97 30.11
C GLY A 32 28.78 -6.59 30.67
N ALA A 33 28.50 -7.04 31.89
CA ALA A 33 27.28 -6.75 32.61
C ALA A 33 27.36 -5.43 33.39
N SER A 34 26.18 -4.89 33.71
CA SER A 34 25.82 -4.00 34.84
C SER A 34 25.60 -2.52 34.53
N GLY A 35 24.32 -2.08 34.58
CA GLY A 35 23.93 -0.70 34.95
C GLY A 35 23.74 -0.59 36.48
N PRO A 36 22.87 0.30 37.04
CA PRO A 36 22.25 1.53 36.52
C PRO A 36 22.34 2.72 37.54
N SER A 37 21.82 3.91 37.19
CA SER A 37 21.29 5.02 38.05
C SER A 37 21.06 6.24 37.13
N GLY A 38 20.01 7.06 37.11
CA GLY A 38 18.95 7.43 38.04
C GLY A 38 18.81 8.98 37.97
N GLY A 39 17.68 9.53 37.49
CA GLY A 39 17.44 10.98 37.51
C GLY A 39 16.17 11.42 36.76
N PRO A 40 15.45 12.48 37.20
CA PRO A 40 13.98 12.55 37.11
C PRO A 40 13.41 13.41 35.97
N LEU A 41 12.13 13.12 35.66
CA LEU A 41 11.21 13.87 34.79
C LEU A 41 10.89 15.28 35.35
N PRO A 42 10.67 16.28 34.47
CA PRO A 42 9.77 17.37 34.77
C PRO A 42 8.42 17.25 34.04
N SER A 43 7.40 17.53 34.82
CA SER A 43 5.98 17.67 34.53
C SER A 43 5.62 18.92 33.73
N GLY A 44 4.61 18.78 32.85
CA GLY A 44 3.46 19.68 32.75
C GLY A 44 3.61 21.06 32.10
N GLY A 45 3.06 21.19 30.88
CA GLY A 45 2.62 22.47 30.31
C GLY A 45 1.83 22.24 29.00
N PRO A 46 0.64 22.82 28.82
CA PRO A 46 -0.13 22.68 27.57
C PRO A 46 0.52 23.52 26.47
N GLY A 47 1.16 22.85 25.50
CA GLY A 47 1.77 23.49 24.34
C GLY A 47 0.73 24.09 23.39
N PRO A 48 1.03 25.25 22.76
CA PRO A 48 0.06 26.06 22.04
C PRO A 48 -0.48 25.38 20.78
N SER A 49 -1.75 25.64 20.49
CA SER A 49 -2.43 25.38 19.23
C SER A 49 -1.68 26.03 18.06
N GLY A 50 -0.78 25.25 17.44
CA GLY A 50 0.05 25.68 16.32
C GLY A 50 -0.79 25.96 15.07
N LYS A 51 -0.76 27.22 14.61
CA LYS A 51 -1.24 27.64 13.29
C LYS A 51 -0.51 26.86 12.17
N PRO A 52 -1.17 26.60 11.02
CA PRO A 52 -0.52 25.96 9.88
C PRO A 52 0.67 26.80 9.38
N VAL A 53 1.84 26.16 9.31
CA VAL A 53 3.06 26.74 8.74
C VAL A 53 2.91 26.79 7.21
N ALA A 54 3.15 27.95 6.62
CA ALA A 54 3.03 28.17 5.19
C ALA A 54 4.04 27.35 4.36
N GLY A 55 3.54 26.69 3.31
CA GLY A 55 4.22 26.55 2.02
C GLY A 55 5.25 25.43 1.86
N ALA A 56 4.87 24.16 2.02
CA ALA A 56 5.60 23.12 1.30
C ALA A 56 5.50 23.40 -0.22
N PRO A 57 6.57 23.29 -1.03
CA PRO A 57 6.47 23.49 -2.46
C PRO A 57 5.50 22.47 -3.05
N VAL A 58 4.37 22.97 -3.58
CA VAL A 58 3.36 22.13 -4.25
C VAL A 58 3.80 21.98 -5.71
N PRO A 59 3.96 20.75 -6.24
CA PRO A 59 4.33 20.54 -7.63
C PRO A 59 3.35 21.24 -8.59
N PRO A 60 3.85 21.79 -9.72
CA PRO A 60 3.00 22.47 -10.70
C PRO A 60 1.78 21.62 -11.11
N GLY A 61 0.59 22.21 -11.08
CA GLY A 61 -0.65 21.53 -11.48
C GLY A 61 -1.33 20.73 -10.36
N LEU A 62 -0.60 20.28 -9.33
CA LEU A 62 -1.18 19.60 -8.17
C LEU A 62 -2.10 20.51 -7.37
N ASP A 63 -1.74 21.78 -7.37
CA ASP A 63 -2.32 22.94 -6.75
C ASP A 63 -3.82 23.15 -7.07
N ARG A 64 -4.26 22.62 -8.21
CA ARG A 64 -5.65 22.63 -8.69
C ARG A 64 -6.43 21.37 -8.30
N LEU A 65 -5.74 20.32 -7.83
CA LEU A 65 -6.32 19.04 -7.42
C LEU A 65 -6.47 18.93 -5.91
N ILE A 66 -5.69 19.66 -5.12
CA ILE A 66 -5.67 19.54 -3.66
C ILE A 66 -6.13 20.80 -2.94
N ASP A 67 -6.67 20.62 -1.74
CA ASP A 67 -6.80 21.69 -0.76
C ASP A 67 -5.41 22.04 -0.21
N ARG A 68 -4.90 23.21 -0.60
CA ARG A 68 -3.52 23.63 -0.31
C ARG A 68 -3.35 24.06 1.14
N ASP A 69 -4.38 24.66 1.72
CA ASP A 69 -4.31 25.22 3.08
C ASP A 69 -4.38 24.11 4.13
N GLY A 70 -4.88 22.93 3.75
CA GLY A 70 -4.98 21.74 4.56
C GLY A 70 -3.80 20.75 4.44
N VAL A 71 -2.68 21.12 3.81
CA VAL A 71 -1.54 20.20 3.64
C VAL A 71 -0.84 19.96 4.98
N ILE A 72 -0.70 18.69 5.34
CA ILE A 72 -0.03 18.22 6.55
C ILE A 72 1.33 17.66 6.18
N ARG A 73 2.38 18.11 6.88
CA ARG A 73 3.73 17.57 6.76
C ARG A 73 3.94 16.45 7.79
N ILE A 74 4.37 15.29 7.32
CA ILE A 74 4.76 14.13 8.13
C ILE A 74 6.25 13.91 7.92
N ARG A 75 7.05 13.86 9.00
CA ARG A 75 8.50 13.63 8.88
C ARG A 75 8.78 12.18 8.49
N ARG A 76 9.66 11.97 7.51
CA ARG A 76 10.17 10.63 7.16
C ARG A 76 11.25 10.15 8.13
N PRO A 77 12.24 10.96 8.55
CA PRO A 77 13.24 10.50 9.50
C PRO A 77 12.58 9.98 10.79
N LEU A 78 12.98 8.77 11.18
CA LEU A 78 12.54 8.09 12.39
C LEU A 78 13.59 8.26 13.50
N PRO A 79 13.22 8.08 14.79
CA PRO A 79 14.14 8.29 15.91
C PRO A 79 15.39 7.40 15.90
N ASP A 80 15.33 6.26 15.22
CA ASP A 80 16.46 5.32 15.06
C ASP A 80 17.39 5.66 13.87
N GLY A 81 17.15 6.79 13.19
CA GLY A 81 17.91 7.22 12.02
C GLY A 81 17.44 6.62 10.70
N SER A 82 16.52 5.67 10.73
CA SER A 82 15.88 5.12 9.52
C SER A 82 14.85 6.09 8.94
N ARG A 83 14.26 5.74 7.79
CA ARG A 83 13.22 6.53 7.12
C ARG A 83 11.90 5.77 7.09
N LEU A 84 10.81 6.49 7.32
CA LEU A 84 9.48 5.99 7.08
C LEU A 84 9.28 5.77 5.59
N LEU A 85 8.88 4.54 5.27
CA LEU A 85 8.36 4.14 3.98
C LEU A 85 6.85 3.91 4.11
N ALA A 86 6.05 4.73 3.43
CA ALA A 86 4.60 4.59 3.42
C ALA A 86 4.17 3.34 2.63
N LEU A 87 3.48 2.43 3.30
CA LEU A 87 3.00 1.14 2.75
C LEU A 87 1.48 1.01 2.75
N GLY A 88 0.77 1.94 3.39
CA GLY A 88 -0.68 2.01 3.41
C GLY A 88 -1.20 3.40 3.76
N LEU A 89 -2.29 3.81 3.10
CA LEU A 89 -3.01 5.05 3.38
C LEU A 89 -4.49 4.73 3.61
N GLY A 90 -5.04 5.23 4.72
CA GLY A 90 -6.46 5.14 5.05
C GLY A 90 -7.24 6.34 4.56
N THR A 91 -8.55 6.18 4.40
CA THR A 91 -9.46 7.29 4.03
C THR A 91 -9.54 8.40 5.07
N ASP A 92 -9.13 8.12 6.31
CA ASP A 92 -9.03 9.12 7.38
C ASP A 92 -7.69 9.86 7.40
N GLY A 93 -6.76 9.51 6.48
CA GLY A 93 -5.42 10.07 6.41
C GLY A 93 -4.40 9.34 7.28
N THR A 94 -4.77 8.24 7.94
CA THR A 94 -3.80 7.39 8.64
C THR A 94 -2.81 6.82 7.63
N VAL A 95 -1.52 6.99 7.89
CA VAL A 95 -0.42 6.41 7.13
C VAL A 95 0.17 5.28 7.96
N LEU A 96 0.27 4.09 7.37
CA LEU A 96 1.08 3.01 7.91
C LEU A 96 2.34 2.85 7.08
N GLY A 97 3.46 2.59 7.74
CA GLY A 97 4.73 2.39 7.08
C GLY A 97 5.66 1.47 7.83
N ALA A 98 6.72 1.08 7.14
CA ALA A 98 7.87 0.38 7.71
C ALA A 98 9.04 1.37 7.85
N SER A 99 9.99 1.04 8.73
CA SER A 99 11.30 1.68 8.74
C SER A 99 12.19 1.09 7.65
N GLU A 100 12.80 1.96 6.88
CA GLU A 100 13.74 1.64 5.82
C GLU A 100 15.08 2.27 6.15
N VAL A 101 16.13 1.46 6.25
CA VAL A 101 17.50 1.95 6.30
C VAL A 101 17.94 2.23 4.88
N VAL A 102 18.58 3.36 4.66
CA VAL A 102 19.17 3.70 3.37
C VAL A 102 20.67 3.83 3.62
N ASP A 103 21.39 2.72 3.47
CA ASP A 103 22.86 2.68 3.59
C ASP A 103 23.47 2.85 2.20
N PRO A 104 24.23 3.92 1.89
CA PRO A 104 24.91 4.02 0.60
C PRO A 104 25.76 2.76 0.35
N PRO A 105 25.60 2.05 -0.79
CA PRO A 105 24.94 2.47 -2.03
C PRO A 105 23.48 2.00 -2.26
N GLY A 106 22.76 1.49 -1.26
CA GLY A 106 21.40 0.94 -1.42
C GLY A 106 20.46 1.05 -0.21
N ILE A 107 19.34 0.31 -0.28
CA ILE A 107 18.42 0.12 0.84
C ILE A 107 19.08 -0.90 1.77
N GLY A 108 19.46 -0.44 2.96
CA GLY A 108 19.87 -1.29 4.08
C GLY A 108 18.67 -2.09 4.60
N ALA A 109 18.93 -3.05 5.50
CA ALA A 109 17.89 -3.92 6.05
C ALA A 109 16.66 -3.11 6.52
N LEU A 110 15.44 -3.54 6.14
CA LEU A 110 14.22 -2.98 6.72
C LEU A 110 14.26 -3.20 8.23
N HIS A 111 14.41 -2.12 9.00
CA HIS A 111 14.32 -2.18 10.44
C HIS A 111 12.88 -2.46 10.87
N HIS A 112 12.76 -2.98 12.08
CA HIS A 112 11.55 -3.65 12.53
C HIS A 112 10.46 -2.66 12.90
N GLY A 113 9.24 -2.98 12.49
CA GLY A 113 8.07 -2.38 13.08
C GLY A 113 7.07 -1.78 12.12
N VAL A 114 5.85 -1.69 12.64
CA VAL A 114 4.74 -1.00 12.02
C VAL A 114 4.68 0.39 12.62
N TRP A 115 4.90 1.39 11.79
CA TRP A 115 4.86 2.80 12.15
C TRP A 115 3.54 3.42 11.70
N ARG A 116 3.03 4.36 12.49
CA ARG A 116 1.82 5.12 12.18
C ARG A 116 2.10 6.61 12.18
N ALA A 117 1.57 7.31 11.19
CA ALA A 117 1.52 8.76 11.12
C ALA A 117 0.16 9.22 10.57
N GLY A 118 -0.07 10.53 10.54
CA GLY A 118 -1.27 11.11 9.94
C GLY A 118 -1.64 12.47 10.53
N PRO A 119 -2.89 12.92 10.34
CA PRO A 119 -3.32 14.25 10.79
C PRO A 119 -3.14 14.52 12.29
N GLY A 120 -3.29 13.49 13.13
CA GLY A 120 -3.08 13.59 14.59
C GLY A 120 -1.66 13.23 15.05
N GLU A 121 -0.81 12.71 14.16
CA GLU A 121 0.52 12.17 14.48
C GLU A 121 1.49 12.54 13.34
N ARG A 122 2.02 13.78 13.38
CA ARG A 122 2.92 14.31 12.34
C ARG A 122 4.32 13.71 12.37
N GLU A 123 4.71 13.17 13.51
CA GLU A 123 5.89 12.32 13.65
C GLU A 123 5.43 10.88 13.77
N ALA A 124 6.07 9.99 13.00
CA ALA A 124 5.67 8.61 12.98
C ALA A 124 5.93 7.94 14.33
N ARG A 125 4.92 7.26 14.85
CA ARG A 125 4.98 6.53 16.11
C ARG A 125 5.04 5.03 15.84
N LEU A 126 5.95 4.34 16.51
CA LEU A 126 6.01 2.89 16.48
C LEU A 126 4.73 2.32 17.12
N LEU A 127 3.93 1.60 16.34
CA LEU A 127 2.77 0.87 16.86
C LEU A 127 3.17 -0.49 17.40
N ARG A 128 4.06 -1.18 16.68
CA ARG A 128 4.42 -2.54 17.01
C ARG A 128 5.77 -2.90 16.42
N ASP A 129 6.65 -3.46 17.23
CA ASP A 129 7.84 -4.14 16.74
C ASP A 129 7.45 -5.51 16.16
N THR A 130 7.96 -5.81 14.95
CA THR A 130 7.72 -7.07 14.25
C THR A 130 8.82 -8.12 14.49
N GLY A 131 9.97 -7.73 15.05
CA GLY A 131 11.09 -8.61 15.42
C GLY A 131 11.70 -9.46 14.29
N LYS A 132 11.22 -9.34 13.05
CA LYS A 132 11.72 -10.03 11.85
C LYS A 132 11.71 -9.06 10.67
N PRO A 133 12.78 -9.03 9.85
CA PRO A 133 12.96 -8.05 8.77
C PRO A 133 12.15 -8.37 7.51
N TRP A 134 11.71 -9.61 7.35
CA TRP A 134 11.11 -10.06 6.09
C TRP A 134 9.59 -9.84 6.09
N SER A 135 9.09 -9.42 4.92
CA SER A 135 7.70 -9.41 4.44
C SER A 135 6.84 -8.15 4.53
N LEU A 136 7.31 -6.98 5.01
CA LEU A 136 6.51 -5.74 4.95
C LEU A 136 6.55 -5.06 3.56
N TRP A 137 5.81 -5.61 2.60
CA TRP A 137 5.69 -5.06 1.24
C TRP A 137 4.40 -4.26 1.01
N ARG A 138 3.44 -4.38 1.94
CA ARG A 138 2.17 -3.65 1.93
C ARG A 138 1.62 -3.58 3.36
N MET A 139 0.87 -2.53 3.65
CA MET A 139 0.04 -2.42 4.85
C MET A 139 -1.34 -1.91 4.44
N ALA A 140 -2.36 -2.17 5.24
CA ALA A 140 -3.70 -1.65 4.99
C ALA A 140 -4.28 -1.06 6.27
N THR A 141 -4.93 0.09 6.16
CA THR A 141 -5.54 0.76 7.31
C THR A 141 -6.90 1.34 6.93
N GLY A 142 -7.85 1.22 7.85
CA GLY A 142 -9.22 1.65 7.67
C GLY A 142 -10.01 1.51 8.97
N ALA A 143 -11.32 1.74 8.89
CA ALA A 143 -12.20 1.60 10.04
C ALA A 143 -12.22 0.18 10.65
N GLY A 144 -11.95 -0.86 9.86
CA GLY A 144 -11.86 -2.24 10.32
C GLY A 144 -10.58 -2.57 11.10
N GLY A 145 -9.51 -1.78 10.95
CA GLY A 145 -8.24 -1.95 11.66
C GLY A 145 -7.01 -1.74 10.79
N HIS A 146 -5.85 -2.05 11.36
CA HIS A 146 -4.53 -1.99 10.77
C HIS A 146 -4.06 -3.42 10.46
N LEU A 147 -3.68 -3.66 9.20
CA LEU A 147 -3.23 -4.96 8.72
C LEU A 147 -1.81 -4.88 8.21
N TRP A 148 -1.02 -5.90 8.55
CA TRP A 148 0.32 -6.08 8.00
C TRP A 148 0.73 -7.55 8.02
N PRO A 149 1.62 -7.97 7.13
CA PRO A 149 2.14 -9.32 7.10
C PRO A 149 3.17 -9.56 8.21
N TRP A 150 3.22 -10.79 8.73
CA TRP A 150 4.22 -11.28 9.66
C TRP A 150 4.56 -12.72 9.30
N GLY A 151 5.55 -12.91 8.43
CA GLY A 151 5.83 -14.22 7.83
C GLY A 151 4.63 -14.70 7.03
N GLU A 152 4.18 -15.94 7.26
CA GLU A 152 2.98 -16.51 6.62
C GLU A 152 1.69 -16.22 7.39
N ARG A 153 1.65 -15.14 8.18
CA ARG A 153 0.46 -14.75 8.94
C ARG A 153 0.10 -13.30 8.64
N LEU A 154 -1.19 -13.04 8.51
CA LEU A 154 -1.71 -11.68 8.43
C LEU A 154 -2.05 -11.20 9.84
N ARG A 155 -1.42 -10.12 10.29
CA ARG A 155 -1.68 -9.52 11.60
C ARG A 155 -2.72 -8.44 11.50
N CYS A 156 -3.49 -8.30 12.56
CA CYS A 156 -4.53 -7.30 12.70
C CYS A 156 -4.42 -6.62 14.04
N LEU A 157 -4.37 -5.30 14.03
CA LEU A 157 -4.53 -4.45 15.20
C LEU A 157 -5.77 -3.60 15.01
N ASP A 158 -6.57 -3.46 16.05
CA ASP A 158 -7.78 -2.65 15.97
C ASP A 158 -7.44 -1.19 15.64
N ARG A 159 -8.43 -0.42 15.20
CA ARG A 159 -8.21 0.98 14.80
C ARG A 159 -7.58 1.81 15.92
N SER A 160 -7.92 1.53 17.18
CA SER A 160 -7.40 2.25 18.35
C SER A 160 -5.90 2.02 18.54
N GLY A 161 -5.38 0.86 18.12
CA GLY A 161 -4.00 0.47 18.37
C GLY A 161 -3.74 -0.02 19.80
N ARG A 162 -4.79 -0.21 20.61
CA ARG A 162 -4.68 -0.53 22.05
C ARG A 162 -4.92 -2.00 22.35
N GLN A 163 -5.62 -2.71 21.47
CA GLN A 163 -5.94 -4.13 21.69
C GLN A 163 -4.76 -5.04 21.35
N PRO A 164 -4.72 -6.27 21.88
CA PRO A 164 -3.73 -7.25 21.46
C PRO A 164 -3.80 -7.52 19.96
N VAL A 165 -2.63 -7.66 19.33
CA VAL A 165 -2.52 -8.04 17.93
C VAL A 165 -3.10 -9.43 17.72
N ARG A 166 -3.97 -9.58 16.73
CA ARG A 166 -4.58 -10.85 16.33
C ARG A 166 -3.98 -11.36 15.03
N SER A 167 -4.01 -12.68 14.85
CA SER A 167 -3.68 -13.31 13.56
C SER A 167 -4.97 -13.63 12.81
N LEU A 168 -5.04 -13.23 11.54
CA LEU A 168 -6.13 -13.62 10.66
C LEU A 168 -5.81 -14.98 10.01
N PRO A 169 -6.80 -15.87 9.89
CA PRO A 169 -6.58 -17.24 9.44
C PRO A 169 -6.38 -17.33 7.92
N GLY A 170 -5.62 -18.35 7.51
CA GLY A 170 -5.56 -18.84 6.14
C GLY A 170 -4.80 -17.98 5.13
N TRP A 171 -4.27 -16.81 5.51
CA TRP A 171 -3.42 -16.02 4.61
C TRP A 171 -2.05 -16.67 4.41
N THR A 172 -1.52 -16.67 3.19
CA THR A 172 -0.36 -17.52 2.80
C THR A 172 0.94 -16.76 2.56
N GLY A 173 1.06 -15.49 2.99
CA GLY A 173 2.30 -14.73 2.82
C GLY A 173 2.36 -13.84 1.56
N ARG A 174 1.57 -14.17 0.53
CA ARG A 174 1.81 -13.66 -0.85
C ARG A 174 0.63 -12.96 -1.49
N THR A 175 -0.55 -13.05 -0.88
CA THR A 175 -1.80 -12.57 -1.47
C THR A 175 -2.19 -11.20 -0.93
N LEU A 176 -3.01 -10.46 -1.67
CA LEU A 176 -3.44 -9.13 -1.23
C LEU A 176 -4.40 -9.19 -0.05
N PHE A 177 -4.41 -8.08 0.69
CA PHE A 177 -5.34 -7.81 1.77
C PHE A 177 -5.63 -6.30 1.82
N PHE A 178 -6.80 -5.97 2.35
CA PHE A 178 -7.33 -4.61 2.40
C PHE A 178 -8.07 -4.36 3.71
N SER A 179 -8.04 -3.11 4.16
CA SER A 179 -8.79 -2.63 5.30
C SER A 179 -9.56 -1.38 4.89
N GLY A 180 -10.89 -1.43 5.00
CA GLY A 180 -11.78 -0.29 4.83
C GLY A 180 -12.78 -0.27 5.98
N ARG A 181 -14.08 -0.28 5.67
CA ARG A 181 -15.13 -0.53 6.70
C ARG A 181 -15.15 -1.98 7.19
N VAL A 182 -14.57 -2.89 6.42
CA VAL A 182 -14.35 -4.29 6.74
C VAL A 182 -12.93 -4.66 6.32
N LEU A 183 -12.44 -5.77 6.84
CA LEU A 183 -11.20 -6.41 6.45
C LEU A 183 -11.51 -7.41 5.33
N VAL A 184 -10.67 -7.48 4.31
CA VAL A 184 -10.79 -8.46 3.23
C VAL A 184 -9.40 -8.99 2.90
N TRP A 185 -9.26 -10.31 2.81
CA TRP A 185 -8.01 -10.94 2.41
C TRP A 185 -8.27 -12.22 1.63
N GLU A 186 -7.33 -12.54 0.75
CA GLU A 186 -7.30 -13.84 0.08
C GLU A 186 -6.57 -14.85 0.97
N ALA A 187 -7.28 -15.91 1.31
CA ALA A 187 -6.77 -17.08 2.01
C ALA A 187 -6.37 -18.19 1.02
N GLU A 188 -5.73 -19.22 1.55
CA GLU A 188 -5.25 -20.41 0.84
C GLU A 188 -6.30 -20.97 -0.13
N GLY A 189 -5.84 -21.32 -1.33
CA GLY A 189 -6.68 -21.85 -2.42
C GLY A 189 -7.52 -20.77 -3.11
N GLY A 190 -7.12 -19.50 -3.05
CA GLY A 190 -7.84 -18.37 -3.65
C GLY A 190 -9.18 -18.09 -2.99
N ARG A 191 -9.34 -18.48 -1.71
CA ARG A 191 -10.59 -18.30 -0.96
C ARG A 191 -10.66 -16.88 -0.42
N LEU A 192 -11.77 -16.18 -0.63
CA LEU A 192 -11.91 -14.81 -0.15
C LEU A 192 -12.55 -14.78 1.25
N MET A 193 -11.86 -14.14 2.21
CA MET A 193 -12.32 -13.99 3.58
C MET A 193 -12.66 -12.53 3.89
N THR A 194 -13.62 -12.31 4.79
CA THR A 194 -13.99 -10.97 5.27
C THR A 194 -14.27 -10.96 6.78
N ALA A 195 -14.01 -9.85 7.45
CA ALA A 195 -14.37 -9.63 8.85
C ALA A 195 -14.71 -8.15 9.07
N ARG A 196 -15.61 -7.82 10.00
CA ARG A 196 -15.95 -6.41 10.29
C ARG A 196 -14.81 -5.66 11.00
N GLY A 197 -14.04 -6.36 11.81
CA GLY A 197 -12.78 -5.88 12.38
C GLY A 197 -11.93 -7.02 12.94
N CYS A 198 -10.81 -6.67 13.58
CA CYS A 198 -9.84 -7.66 14.06
C CYS A 198 -10.40 -8.69 15.05
N ALA A 199 -11.44 -8.31 15.81
CA ALA A 199 -12.02 -9.14 16.85
C ALA A 199 -13.20 -10.01 16.37
N ASP A 200 -13.76 -9.72 15.19
CA ASP A 200 -14.88 -10.48 14.65
C ASP A 200 -14.45 -11.85 14.13
N VAL A 201 -15.39 -12.79 14.10
CA VAL A 201 -15.21 -14.09 13.46
C VAL A 201 -15.14 -13.90 11.95
N PRO A 202 -14.05 -14.33 11.28
CA PRO A 202 -13.94 -14.28 9.83
C PRO A 202 -15.03 -15.10 9.13
N ARG A 203 -15.54 -14.56 8.03
CA ARG A 203 -16.51 -15.24 7.15
C ARG A 203 -15.88 -15.52 5.80
N LEU A 204 -16.10 -16.73 5.31
CA LEU A 204 -15.75 -17.13 3.95
C LEU A 204 -16.82 -16.63 2.96
N LEU A 205 -16.38 -16.00 1.88
CA LEU A 205 -17.27 -15.60 0.78
C LEU A 205 -17.34 -16.74 -0.27
N PRO A 206 -18.51 -16.95 -0.92
CA PRO A 206 -18.72 -18.03 -1.89
C PRO A 206 -18.09 -17.69 -3.27
N VAL A 207 -16.83 -17.28 -3.27
CA VAL A 207 -16.06 -16.93 -4.46
C VAL A 207 -14.64 -17.48 -4.31
N ARG A 208 -14.05 -17.86 -5.44
CA ARG A 208 -12.63 -18.22 -5.53
C ARG A 208 -11.94 -17.44 -6.64
N GLY A 209 -10.69 -17.06 -6.40
CA GLY A 209 -9.84 -16.34 -7.34
C GLY A 209 -8.84 -15.45 -6.62
N THR A 210 -8.13 -14.64 -7.38
CA THR A 210 -7.11 -13.74 -6.85
C THR A 210 -7.74 -12.41 -6.48
N LEU A 211 -7.62 -11.99 -5.22
CA LEU A 211 -8.06 -10.67 -4.77
C LEU A 211 -7.12 -9.62 -5.36
N VAL A 212 -7.64 -8.67 -6.13
CA VAL A 212 -6.82 -7.65 -6.81
C VAL A 212 -7.10 -6.23 -6.33
N ALA A 213 -8.31 -5.94 -5.84
CA ALA A 213 -8.67 -4.61 -5.35
C ALA A 213 -9.83 -4.67 -4.34
N PHE A 214 -10.02 -3.59 -3.58
CA PHE A 214 -11.15 -3.46 -2.66
C PHE A 214 -11.63 -2.02 -2.56
N SER A 215 -12.94 -1.83 -2.76
CA SER A 215 -13.62 -0.58 -2.46
C SER A 215 -15.01 -0.88 -1.92
N HIS A 216 -15.16 -0.72 -0.60
CA HIS A 216 -16.36 -1.09 0.14
C HIS A 216 -17.65 -0.58 -0.55
N PRO A 217 -18.68 -1.44 -0.72
CA PRO A 217 -18.80 -2.80 -0.19
C PRO A 217 -18.23 -3.91 -1.10
N HIS A 218 -17.43 -3.58 -2.11
CA HIS A 218 -17.04 -4.54 -3.14
C HIS A 218 -15.56 -4.94 -3.08
N ALA A 219 -15.30 -6.25 -3.08
CA ALA A 219 -14.00 -6.83 -3.40
C ALA A 219 -13.94 -7.18 -4.89
N PHE A 220 -12.76 -7.04 -5.50
CA PHE A 220 -12.55 -7.37 -6.91
C PHE A 220 -11.68 -8.61 -7.00
N VAL A 221 -12.23 -9.65 -7.63
CA VAL A 221 -11.61 -10.98 -7.68
C VAL A 221 -11.39 -11.38 -9.12
N LEU A 222 -10.14 -11.66 -9.45
CA LEU A 222 -9.73 -12.15 -10.74
C LEU A 222 -9.88 -13.67 -10.82
N ARG A 223 -10.49 -14.16 -11.90
CA ARG A 223 -10.62 -15.60 -12.22
C ARG A 223 -10.08 -15.86 -13.61
N GLU A 224 -9.95 -17.13 -13.98
CA GLU A 224 -9.82 -17.56 -15.39
C GLU A 224 -11.07 -17.09 -16.17
N GLY A 225 -11.07 -15.84 -16.64
CA GLY A 225 -12.24 -15.19 -17.20
C GLY A 225 -12.39 -13.73 -16.75
N PRO A 226 -13.61 -13.25 -16.45
CA PRO A 226 -13.83 -11.84 -16.14
C PRO A 226 -13.35 -11.49 -14.72
N LEU A 227 -13.00 -10.21 -14.53
CA LEU A 227 -12.89 -9.65 -13.18
C LEU A 227 -14.28 -9.61 -12.54
N LEU A 228 -14.43 -10.19 -11.36
CA LEU A 228 -15.67 -10.18 -10.60
C LEU A 228 -15.67 -9.04 -9.59
N GLN A 229 -16.79 -8.35 -9.48
CA GLN A 229 -17.13 -7.49 -8.36
C GLN A 229 -17.98 -8.30 -7.37
N VAL A 230 -17.51 -8.46 -6.14
CA VAL A 230 -18.14 -9.28 -5.09
C VAL A 230 -18.58 -8.38 -3.95
N ASP A 231 -19.88 -8.35 -3.62
CA ASP A 231 -20.37 -7.66 -2.41
C ASP A 231 -19.94 -8.45 -1.16
N VAL A 232 -19.08 -7.85 -0.35
CA VAL A 232 -18.50 -8.52 0.83
C VAL A 232 -19.49 -8.69 1.99
N ARG A 233 -20.71 -8.15 1.87
CA ARG A 233 -21.80 -8.31 2.84
C ARG A 233 -22.66 -9.51 2.47
N THR A 234 -23.02 -9.66 1.20
CA THR A 234 -23.94 -10.72 0.77
C THR A 234 -23.23 -11.93 0.14
N GLY A 235 -22.01 -11.75 -0.40
CA GLY A 235 -21.33 -12.75 -1.22
C GLY A 235 -21.82 -12.79 -2.67
N GLY A 236 -22.82 -11.97 -3.03
CA GLY A 236 -23.28 -11.83 -4.42
C GLY A 236 -22.17 -11.27 -5.31
N SER A 237 -22.06 -11.76 -6.54
CA SER A 237 -21.01 -11.34 -7.47
C SER A 237 -21.54 -11.12 -8.89
N THR A 238 -20.90 -10.18 -9.57
CA THR A 238 -21.19 -9.83 -10.97
C THR A 238 -19.89 -9.56 -11.72
N ALA A 239 -19.83 -9.87 -13.01
CA ALA A 239 -18.70 -9.48 -13.85
C ALA A 239 -18.61 -7.96 -13.99
N VAL A 240 -17.40 -7.41 -13.89
CA VAL A 240 -17.13 -6.00 -14.17
C VAL A 240 -17.25 -5.75 -15.67
N ARG A 241 -18.01 -4.72 -16.04
CA ARG A 241 -18.21 -4.30 -17.43
C ARG A 241 -17.07 -3.40 -17.90
N GLY A 242 -16.83 -3.37 -19.22
CA GLY A 242 -15.91 -2.40 -19.83
C GLY A 242 -14.42 -2.75 -19.72
N LEU A 243 -14.08 -3.96 -19.25
CA LEU A 243 -12.71 -4.44 -19.24
C LEU A 243 -12.40 -5.18 -20.55
N PRO A 244 -11.23 -4.95 -21.18
CA PRO A 244 -10.81 -5.81 -22.28
C PRO A 244 -10.58 -7.23 -21.77
N ALA A 245 -10.87 -8.25 -22.59
CA ALA A 245 -10.73 -9.66 -22.18
C ALA A 245 -9.32 -10.00 -21.67
N SER A 246 -8.30 -9.30 -22.19
CA SER A 246 -6.90 -9.43 -21.76
C SER A 246 -6.55 -8.73 -20.45
N ALA A 247 -7.43 -7.87 -19.89
CA ALA A 247 -7.20 -7.22 -18.61
C ALA A 247 -7.10 -8.21 -17.45
N ALA A 248 -7.63 -9.42 -17.62
CA ALA A 248 -7.60 -10.49 -16.64
C ALA A 248 -6.20 -11.11 -16.39
N ARG A 249 -5.13 -10.58 -16.97
CA ARG A 249 -3.75 -11.04 -16.76
C ARG A 249 -2.80 -9.92 -16.32
N VAL A 250 -3.35 -8.84 -15.79
CA VAL A 250 -2.65 -7.55 -15.71
C VAL A 250 -2.30 -7.17 -14.26
N GLU A 251 -1.17 -6.51 -14.06
CA GLU A 251 -0.75 -5.93 -12.78
C GLU A 251 -0.07 -4.56 -13.03
N PRO A 252 -0.24 -3.55 -12.15
CA PRO A 252 -1.08 -3.50 -10.94
C PRO A 252 -2.56 -3.11 -11.18
N PHE A 253 -3.43 -3.42 -10.20
CA PHE A 253 -4.87 -3.08 -10.11
C PHE A 253 -5.19 -2.37 -8.78
N ASP A 254 -6.15 -1.45 -8.77
CA ASP A 254 -6.78 -0.96 -7.54
C ASP A 254 -8.16 -0.30 -7.81
N ALA A 255 -8.96 -0.07 -6.76
CA ALA A 255 -10.31 0.46 -6.87
C ALA A 255 -10.65 1.49 -5.77
N GLY A 256 -11.32 2.57 -6.16
CA GLY A 256 -11.92 3.56 -5.26
C GLY A 256 -13.43 3.63 -5.46
N PRO A 257 -14.16 4.46 -4.68
CA PRO A 257 -15.63 4.47 -4.65
C PRO A 257 -16.32 4.53 -6.02
N GLY A 258 -15.78 5.30 -6.97
CA GLY A 258 -16.34 5.44 -8.33
C GLY A 258 -15.43 4.95 -9.46
N LEU A 259 -14.18 4.59 -9.16
CA LEU A 259 -13.15 4.33 -10.16
C LEU A 259 -12.55 2.93 -9.96
N LEU A 260 -12.28 2.25 -11.06
CA LEU A 260 -11.45 1.06 -11.10
C LEU A 260 -10.29 1.35 -12.06
N ALA A 261 -9.06 1.10 -11.62
CA ALA A 261 -7.87 1.41 -12.39
C ALA A 261 -6.95 0.20 -12.48
N PHE A 262 -6.23 0.10 -13.60
CA PHE A 262 -5.29 -0.97 -13.89
C PHE A 262 -4.31 -0.56 -14.98
N VAL A 263 -3.15 -1.21 -15.06
CA VAL A 263 -2.13 -0.88 -16.06
C VAL A 263 -2.02 -1.92 -17.16
N HIS A 264 -2.59 -1.67 -18.33
CA HIS A 264 -2.59 -2.63 -19.44
C HIS A 264 -1.87 -2.07 -20.67
N ARG A 265 -0.92 -2.85 -21.23
CA ARG A 265 -0.07 -2.49 -22.39
C ARG A 265 0.55 -1.09 -22.21
N ASP A 266 1.25 -0.92 -21.10
CA ASP A 266 2.02 0.28 -20.72
C ASP A 266 1.22 1.57 -20.54
N ALA A 267 -0.11 1.45 -20.49
CA ALA A 267 -1.00 2.55 -20.21
C ALA A 267 -1.82 2.29 -18.94
N LEU A 268 -1.96 3.33 -18.13
CA LEU A 268 -2.94 3.38 -17.07
C LEU A 268 -4.33 3.50 -17.70
N ARG A 269 -5.18 2.53 -17.38
CA ARG A 269 -6.58 2.47 -17.77
C ARG A 269 -7.43 2.75 -16.54
N VAL A 270 -8.46 3.56 -16.73
CA VAL A 270 -9.44 3.87 -15.68
C VAL A 270 -10.83 3.70 -16.26
N VAL A 271 -11.71 3.05 -15.51
CA VAL A 271 -13.12 2.90 -15.87
C VAL A 271 -14.00 3.46 -14.74
N ASP A 272 -15.09 4.11 -15.14
CA ASP A 272 -16.16 4.47 -14.21
C ASP A 272 -16.88 3.19 -13.77
N ARG A 273 -16.89 2.93 -12.46
CA ARG A 273 -17.44 1.67 -11.91
C ARG A 273 -18.95 1.54 -12.08
N ARG A 274 -19.67 2.65 -12.14
CA ARG A 274 -21.14 2.65 -12.20
C ARG A 274 -21.61 2.36 -13.61
N THR A 275 -20.94 2.93 -14.60
CA THR A 275 -21.32 2.87 -16.02
C THR A 275 -20.52 1.86 -16.82
N GLY A 276 -19.34 1.47 -16.33
CA GLY A 276 -18.35 0.68 -17.09
C GLY A 276 -17.67 1.48 -18.21
N ARG A 277 -17.92 2.80 -18.30
CA ARG A 277 -17.36 3.63 -19.36
C ARG A 277 -15.87 3.85 -19.11
N PRO A 278 -14.99 3.59 -20.09
CA PRO A 278 -13.58 3.89 -19.97
C PRO A 278 -13.32 5.40 -20.08
N TYR A 279 -12.34 5.86 -19.32
CA TYR A 279 -11.71 7.16 -19.52
C TYR A 279 -10.55 7.04 -20.53
N ALA A 280 -10.02 8.19 -20.95
CA ALA A 280 -8.83 8.22 -21.81
C ALA A 280 -7.66 7.49 -21.10
N PRO A 281 -6.93 6.60 -21.82
CA PRO A 281 -5.75 5.96 -21.29
C PRO A 281 -4.61 6.96 -21.10
N VAL A 282 -3.81 6.75 -20.07
CA VAL A 282 -2.62 7.56 -19.81
C VAL A 282 -1.37 6.71 -20.06
N GLY A 283 -0.60 7.07 -21.08
CA GLY A 283 0.70 6.45 -21.39
C GLY A 283 1.84 7.09 -20.62
N ASN A 284 3.09 6.75 -21.00
CA ASN A 284 4.33 7.31 -20.44
C ASN A 284 4.38 7.22 -18.91
N LEU A 285 3.99 6.07 -18.38
CA LEU A 285 4.01 5.82 -16.94
C LEU A 285 5.46 5.81 -16.43
N PRO A 286 5.74 6.49 -15.30
CA PRO A 286 7.09 6.54 -14.73
C PRO A 286 7.70 5.15 -14.58
N ARG A 287 8.92 4.97 -15.11
CA ARG A 287 9.74 3.74 -14.97
C ARG A 287 9.01 2.45 -15.37
N ARG A 288 7.99 2.54 -16.20
CA ARG A 288 7.27 1.36 -16.68
C ARG A 288 8.19 0.49 -17.53
N GLY A 289 8.28 -0.79 -17.19
CA GLY A 289 9.15 -1.76 -17.86
C GLY A 289 10.61 -1.72 -17.41
N ALA A 290 10.99 -0.81 -16.51
CA ALA A 290 12.31 -0.81 -15.89
C ALA A 290 12.39 -1.94 -14.87
N ALA A 291 13.35 -2.86 -15.05
CA ALA A 291 13.47 -4.09 -14.25
C ALA A 291 13.82 -3.85 -12.77
N ASP A 292 14.42 -2.69 -12.49
CA ASP A 292 14.83 -2.21 -11.18
C ASP A 292 13.71 -1.44 -10.45
N PHE A 293 12.52 -1.31 -11.03
CA PHE A 293 11.38 -0.61 -10.41
C PHE A 293 10.16 -1.51 -10.23
N GLY A 294 9.63 -1.53 -9.00
CA GLY A 294 8.30 -2.06 -8.70
C GLY A 294 7.20 -1.02 -8.95
N ALA A 295 6.08 -1.45 -9.54
CA ALA A 295 4.92 -0.60 -9.79
C ALA A 295 3.82 -0.82 -8.75
N GLY A 296 3.27 0.28 -8.25
CA GLY A 296 2.11 0.32 -7.37
C GLY A 296 0.99 1.18 -7.94
N LEU A 297 -0.25 0.82 -7.62
CA LEU A 297 -1.44 1.59 -7.99
C LEU A 297 -2.28 1.84 -6.74
N SER A 298 -2.79 3.05 -6.60
CA SER A 298 -3.77 3.39 -5.57
C SER A 298 -4.86 4.31 -6.12
N VAL A 299 -6.11 4.11 -5.69
CA VAL A 299 -7.27 4.83 -6.24
C VAL A 299 -8.05 5.54 -5.13
N GLY A 300 -8.15 6.86 -5.26
CA GLY A 300 -9.00 7.70 -4.43
C GLY A 300 -10.45 7.80 -4.93
N THR A 301 -11.18 8.77 -4.40
CA THR A 301 -12.54 9.09 -4.84
C THR A 301 -12.56 9.70 -6.24
N ARG A 302 -11.55 10.52 -6.56
CA ARG A 302 -11.46 11.30 -7.80
C ARG A 302 -10.18 11.05 -8.60
N ILE A 303 -9.09 10.72 -7.93
CA ILE A 303 -7.77 10.58 -8.54
C ILE A 303 -7.29 9.13 -8.53
N VAL A 304 -6.40 8.83 -9.47
CA VAL A 304 -5.64 7.58 -9.54
C VAL A 304 -4.17 7.92 -9.42
N VAL A 305 -3.44 7.17 -8.62
CA VAL A 305 -2.00 7.34 -8.43
C VAL A 305 -1.28 6.07 -8.87
N TYR A 306 -0.40 6.23 -9.84
CA TYR A 306 0.59 5.22 -10.20
C TYR A 306 1.93 5.64 -9.59
N SER A 307 2.59 4.70 -8.90
CA SER A 307 3.88 4.94 -8.24
C SER A 307 4.87 3.87 -8.69
N ALA A 308 6.06 4.29 -9.12
CA ALA A 308 7.17 3.39 -9.40
C ALA A 308 8.27 3.62 -8.38
N ARG A 309 8.77 2.54 -7.78
CA ARG A 309 9.80 2.59 -6.74
C ARG A 309 10.95 1.65 -7.07
N HIS A 310 12.17 2.16 -6.94
CA HIS A 310 13.37 1.37 -7.14
C HIS A 310 13.48 0.28 -6.05
N ILE A 311 13.86 -0.94 -6.45
CA ILE A 311 13.91 -2.10 -5.55
C ILE A 311 14.98 -1.96 -4.45
N ASP A 312 16.14 -1.38 -4.80
CA ASP A 312 17.30 -1.28 -3.90
C ASP A 312 17.71 0.16 -3.54
N ARG A 313 16.94 1.20 -3.89
CA ARG A 313 17.32 2.60 -3.66
C ARG A 313 16.12 3.42 -3.20
N ASP A 314 16.35 4.46 -2.40
CA ASP A 314 15.32 5.42 -1.97
C ASP A 314 14.89 6.38 -3.10
N VAL A 315 14.62 5.82 -4.28
CA VAL A 315 14.25 6.52 -5.51
C VAL A 315 12.86 6.04 -5.92
N SER A 316 11.93 6.99 -6.06
CA SER A 316 10.58 6.72 -6.50
C SER A 316 10.11 7.86 -7.39
N GLU A 317 9.18 7.57 -8.30
CA GLU A 317 8.51 8.54 -9.15
C GLU A 317 7.03 8.18 -9.24
N SER A 318 6.15 9.18 -9.21
CA SER A 318 4.71 8.93 -9.25
C SER A 318 3.99 9.83 -10.24
N LEU A 319 2.81 9.38 -10.65
CA LEU A 319 1.89 10.09 -11.52
C LEU A 319 0.51 10.11 -10.88
N VAL A 320 -0.03 11.31 -10.65
CA VAL A 320 -1.42 11.52 -10.27
C VAL A 320 -2.24 11.80 -11.52
N TYR A 321 -3.36 11.12 -11.67
CA TYR A 321 -4.31 11.30 -12.78
C TYR A 321 -5.70 11.64 -12.24
N ASP A 322 -6.29 12.73 -12.74
CA ASP A 322 -7.72 13.06 -12.59
C ASP A 322 -8.46 12.68 -13.90
N PRO A 323 -9.18 11.54 -13.92
CA PRO A 323 -9.89 11.08 -15.11
C PRO A 323 -11.02 12.03 -15.57
N ARG A 324 -11.57 12.85 -14.67
CA ARG A 324 -12.66 13.77 -15.01
C ARG A 324 -12.16 14.92 -15.88
N THR A 325 -10.97 15.44 -15.59
CA THR A 325 -10.39 16.57 -16.32
C THR A 325 -9.32 16.13 -17.33
N GLY A 326 -8.95 14.84 -17.34
CA GLY A 326 -7.83 14.34 -18.13
C GLY A 326 -6.46 14.81 -17.65
N ARG A 327 -6.36 15.42 -16.45
CA ARG A 327 -5.13 16.06 -15.99
C ARG A 327 -4.21 15.03 -15.38
N THR A 328 -2.93 15.11 -15.72
CA THR A 328 -1.85 14.36 -15.08
C THR A 328 -0.89 15.30 -14.35
N VAL A 329 -0.33 14.84 -13.24
CA VAL A 329 0.69 15.55 -12.47
C VAL A 329 1.77 14.55 -12.08
N ALA A 330 3.01 14.81 -12.50
CA ALA A 330 4.16 14.05 -12.04
C ALA A 330 4.58 14.52 -10.66
N LEU A 331 4.90 13.59 -9.77
CA LEU A 331 5.38 13.86 -8.42
C LEU A 331 6.76 13.22 -8.22
N PRO A 332 7.69 13.91 -7.54
CA PRO A 332 8.89 13.27 -7.04
C PRO A 332 8.47 12.26 -5.95
N GLY A 333 9.16 11.13 -5.86
CA GLY A 333 8.90 10.17 -4.80
C GLY A 333 7.63 9.33 -4.98
N GLU A 334 7.35 8.46 -4.01
CA GLU A 334 6.16 7.62 -3.97
C GLU A 334 4.93 8.41 -3.52
N ALA A 335 3.78 8.05 -4.07
CA ALA A 335 2.50 8.62 -3.69
C ALA A 335 1.42 7.53 -3.48
N LEU A 336 0.41 7.86 -2.67
CA LEU A 336 -0.74 6.99 -2.38
C LEU A 336 -2.03 7.82 -2.37
N ALA A 337 -3.13 7.24 -2.85
CA ALA A 337 -4.46 7.81 -2.75
C ALA A 337 -5.42 6.86 -2.02
N ALA A 338 -6.27 7.42 -1.16
CA ALA A 338 -7.34 6.69 -0.50
C ALA A 338 -8.49 7.63 -0.15
N GLY A 339 -9.69 7.37 -0.68
CA GLY A 339 -10.82 8.30 -0.51
C GLY A 339 -10.47 9.69 -1.05
N ASP A 340 -10.70 10.73 -0.26
CA ASP A 340 -10.35 12.12 -0.60
C ASP A 340 -8.93 12.50 -0.15
N ARG A 341 -8.04 11.55 0.11
CA ARG A 341 -6.66 11.81 0.54
C ARG A 341 -5.65 11.51 -0.55
N LEU A 342 -4.64 12.35 -0.63
CA LEU A 342 -3.41 12.15 -1.39
C LEU A 342 -2.22 12.31 -0.46
N LEU A 343 -1.36 11.29 -0.41
CA LEU A 343 -0.06 11.32 0.24
C LEU A 343 1.01 11.31 -0.85
N TRP A 344 2.05 12.13 -0.74
CA TRP A 344 3.22 12.03 -1.61
C TRP A 344 4.50 12.38 -0.86
N ARG A 345 5.60 11.75 -1.28
CA ARG A 345 6.92 12.05 -0.74
C ARG A 345 7.46 13.35 -1.35
N ASP A 346 8.05 14.17 -0.49
CA ASP A 346 8.82 15.36 -0.86
C ASP A 346 10.07 15.42 0.04
N GLY A 347 11.18 14.89 -0.48
CA GLY A 347 12.44 14.76 0.26
C GLY A 347 12.30 13.92 1.55
N ASP A 348 12.59 14.55 2.68
CA ASP A 348 12.50 13.96 4.03
C ASP A 348 11.09 14.07 4.65
N HIS A 349 10.07 14.35 3.84
CA HIS A 349 8.70 14.46 4.32
C HIS A 349 7.74 13.68 3.44
N TYR A 350 6.64 13.25 4.03
CA TYR A 350 5.40 13.04 3.30
C TYR A 350 4.50 14.26 3.47
N LEU A 351 3.84 14.64 2.38
CA LEU A 351 2.80 15.66 2.36
C LEU A 351 1.47 14.94 2.19
N LEU A 352 0.55 15.19 3.12
CA LEU A 352 -0.80 14.64 3.13
C LEU A 352 -1.80 15.76 2.88
N ALA A 353 -2.59 15.66 1.82
CA ALA A 353 -3.59 16.67 1.45
C ALA A 353 -4.96 16.05 1.20
N ARG A 354 -5.99 16.90 1.27
CA ARG A 354 -7.32 16.56 0.76
C ARG A 354 -7.38 16.83 -0.73
N VAL A 355 -7.98 15.93 -1.49
CA VAL A 355 -8.31 16.11 -2.91
C VAL A 355 -9.60 16.91 -3.01
N ARG A 356 -9.62 17.95 -3.86
CA ARG A 356 -10.82 18.76 -4.10
C ARG A 356 -11.91 17.90 -4.78
N PRO A 357 -13.19 18.11 -4.43
CA PRO A 357 -14.31 17.34 -4.96
C PRO A 357 -14.44 17.45 -6.48
#